data_AF-A0A8C2M963-F1
#
_entry.id   AF-A0A8C2M963-F1
#
_cell.length_a   1.000
_cell.length_b   1.000
_cell.length_c   1.000
_cell.angle_alpha   90.00
_cell.angle_beta   90.00
_cell.angle_gamma   90.00
#
_symmetry.space_group_name_H-M   'P 1'
#
loop_
_entity.id
_entity.type
_entity.pdbx_description
1 polymer ?
#
loop_
_entity_poly.entity_id
_entity_poly.type
_entity_poly.pdbx_seq_one_letter_code
_entity_poly.pdbx_strand_id
1 'polypeptide(L)'
;MEEASGFRKELVSKLLHLHFRDCKTKGLGRKGDCPITRPFPPVSGDALQLMAELLRIFVLEAAARGVCQAQAEDLDVVDVDQLEKVLPQLLLDF
;
A
#
# COMPACT_ATOMS: atom_id res chain seq x y z
N MET A 1 0.11 3.42 25.49
CA MET A 1 -0.83 3.18 24.38
C MET A 1 -0.12 3.68 23.15
N GLU A 2 0.49 2.77 22.39
CA GLU A 2 1.27 3.12 21.20
C GLU A 2 0.25 3.55 20.14
N GLU A 3 0.21 4.85 19.82
CA GLU A 3 -0.49 5.34 18.62
C GLU A 3 0.27 4.78 17.42
N ALA A 4 -0.14 3.59 17.01
CA ALA A 4 0.37 2.89 15.86
C ALA A 4 0.12 3.76 14.62
N SER A 5 1.14 4.52 14.19
CA SER A 5 1.07 5.30 12.96
C SER A 5 0.73 4.37 11.78
N GLY A 6 -0.26 4.76 10.99
CA GLY A 6 -0.81 3.94 9.91
C GLY A 6 -1.35 4.78 8.76
N PHE A 7 -1.62 4.13 7.63
CA PHE A 7 -2.11 4.82 6.44
C PHE A 7 -3.59 5.19 6.58
N ARG A 8 -3.92 6.47 6.37
CA ARG A 8 -5.32 6.93 6.31
C ARG A 8 -6.05 6.25 5.15
N LYS A 9 -7.24 5.71 5.40
CA LYS A 9 -8.06 5.02 4.39
C LYS A 9 -8.33 5.88 3.17
N GLU A 10 -8.52 7.19 3.36
CA GLU A 10 -8.75 8.14 2.28
C GLU A 10 -7.53 8.27 1.36
N LEU A 11 -6.32 8.20 1.92
CA LEU A 11 -5.08 8.20 1.15
C LEU A 11 -4.92 6.89 0.36
N VAL A 12 -5.11 5.75 1.03
CA VAL A 12 -5.03 4.42 0.38
C VAL A 12 -6.05 4.33 -0.75
N SER A 13 -7.27 4.79 -0.52
CA SER A 13 -8.30 4.84 -1.55
C SER A 13 -7.85 5.68 -2.76
N LYS A 14 -7.31 6.89 -2.55
CA LYS A 14 -6.80 7.73 -3.65
C LYS A 14 -5.65 7.06 -4.41
N LEU A 15 -4.71 6.42 -3.71
CA LEU A 15 -3.60 5.69 -4.33
C LEU A 15 -4.12 4.56 -5.23
N LEU A 16 -5.07 3.76 -4.75
CA LEU A 16 -5.66 2.66 -5.53
C LEU A 16 -6.40 3.19 -6.77
N HIS A 17 -7.23 4.24 -6.60
CA HIS A 17 -8.03 4.81 -7.68
C HIS A 17 -7.19 5.51 -8.76
N LEU A 18 -5.98 5.96 -8.42
CA LEU A 18 -5.02 6.51 -9.39
C LEU A 18 -4.58 5.45 -10.40
N HIS A 19 -4.37 4.21 -9.95
CA HIS A 19 -3.82 3.13 -10.78
C HIS A 19 -4.87 2.20 -11.40
N PHE A 20 -6.12 2.28 -10.96
CA PHE A 20 -7.21 1.55 -11.60
C PHE A 20 -7.41 1.98 -13.07
N ARG A 21 -7.45 1.00 -13.97
CA ARG A 21 -7.57 1.23 -15.42
C ARG A 21 -9.02 1.32 -15.92
N ASP A 22 -9.96 0.70 -15.22
CA ASP A 22 -11.39 0.74 -15.56
C ASP A 22 -12.07 1.93 -14.85
N CYS A 23 -12.94 2.65 -15.55
CA CYS A 23 -13.78 3.69 -14.95
C CYS A 23 -14.88 3.12 -14.04
N LYS A 24 -15.24 1.84 -14.20
CA LYS A 24 -16.20 1.14 -13.33
C LYS A 24 -15.67 0.86 -11.93
N THR A 25 -14.35 0.71 -11.76
CA THR A 25 -13.69 0.57 -10.44
C THR A 25 -13.36 1.91 -9.79
N LYS A 26 -13.57 3.04 -10.50
CA LYS A 26 -13.32 4.40 -10.00
C LYS A 26 -14.51 5.02 -9.26
N GLY A 27 -15.65 4.33 -9.15
CA GLY A 27 -16.84 4.83 -8.46
C GLY A 27 -17.51 6.06 -9.11
N LEU A 28 -17.01 6.55 -10.24
CA LEU A 28 -17.56 7.71 -10.97
C LEU A 28 -18.54 7.24 -12.05
N GLY A 29 -19.68 6.70 -11.61
CA GLY A 29 -20.83 6.52 -12.48
C GLY A 29 -21.46 7.87 -12.80
N ARG A 30 -21.24 8.38 -14.02
CA ARG A 30 -22.04 9.47 -14.61
C ARG A 30 -23.51 9.04 -14.58
N LYS A 31 -24.36 9.84 -13.94
CA LYS A 31 -25.81 9.64 -13.84
C LYS A 31 -26.43 9.81 -15.24
N GLY A 32 -26.62 8.70 -15.96
CA GLY A 32 -27.25 8.67 -17.28
C GLY A 32 -27.32 7.24 -17.81
N ASP A 33 -28.50 6.65 -17.65
CA ASP A 33 -29.08 5.53 -18.44
C ASP A 33 -28.33 4.19 -18.50
N CYS A 34 -28.56 3.34 -17.50
CA CYS A 34 -28.51 1.87 -17.64
C CYS A 34 -29.44 1.21 -16.59
N PRO A 35 -30.59 0.66 -16.97
CA PRO A 35 -31.35 -0.24 -16.11
C PRO A 35 -30.66 -1.61 -16.14
N ILE A 36 -30.27 -2.12 -14.97
CA ILE A 36 -29.47 -3.34 -14.76
C ILE A 36 -27.96 -3.15 -14.91
N THR A 37 -27.37 -2.35 -14.02
CA THR A 37 -26.03 -2.66 -13.52
C THR A 37 -26.04 -2.39 -12.04
N ARG A 38 -25.95 -3.44 -11.21
CA ARG A 38 -25.37 -3.24 -9.88
C ARG A 38 -24.01 -2.58 -10.16
N PRO A 39 -23.76 -1.33 -9.74
CA PRO A 39 -22.45 -0.75 -9.94
C PRO A 39 -21.51 -1.68 -9.19
N PHE A 40 -20.46 -2.18 -9.84
CA PHE A 40 -19.40 -2.86 -9.11
C PHE A 40 -19.03 -1.94 -7.94
N PRO A 41 -19.06 -2.46 -6.69
CA PRO A 41 -18.86 -1.60 -5.55
C PRO A 41 -17.44 -1.02 -5.62
N PRO A 42 -17.25 0.26 -5.23
CA PRO A 42 -15.91 0.77 -4.95
C PRO A 42 -15.20 -0.18 -3.98
N VAL A 43 -13.87 -0.05 -3.86
CA VAL A 43 -13.09 -0.85 -2.89
C VAL A 43 -13.79 -0.80 -1.53
N SER A 44 -14.17 -1.96 -0.99
CA SER A 44 -14.95 -2.02 0.25
C SER A 44 -14.16 -1.42 1.41
N GLY A 45 -14.85 -0.92 2.44
CA GLY A 45 -14.19 -0.34 3.62
C GLY A 45 -13.24 -1.31 4.31
N ASP A 46 -13.59 -2.60 4.32
CA ASP A 46 -12.76 -3.68 4.87
C ASP A 46 -11.55 -3.96 4.00
N ALA A 47 -11.72 -3.98 2.67
CA ALA A 47 -10.58 -4.12 1.75
C ALA A 47 -9.64 -2.91 1.88
N LEU A 48 -10.16 -1.68 2.02
CA LEU A 48 -9.34 -0.50 2.27
C LEU A 48 -8.59 -0.58 3.60
N GLN A 49 -9.20 -1.14 4.66
CA GLN A 49 -8.50 -1.39 5.92
C GLN A 49 -7.36 -2.40 5.73
N LEU A 50 -7.62 -3.52 5.06
CA LEU A 50 -6.60 -4.52 4.79
C LEU A 50 -5.47 -3.96 3.93
N MET A 51 -5.77 -3.14 2.92
CA MET A 51 -4.76 -2.47 2.10
C MET A 51 -3.94 -1.46 2.91
N ALA A 52 -4.55 -0.76 3.87
CA ALA A 52 -3.83 0.14 4.77
C ALA A 52 -2.82 -0.62 5.64
N GLU A 53 -3.22 -1.77 6.19
CA GLU A 53 -2.32 -2.64 6.95
C GLU A 53 -1.25 -3.27 6.06
N LEU A 54 -1.59 -3.72 4.85
CA LEU A 54 -0.62 -4.27 3.90
C LEU A 54 0.47 -3.25 3.56
N LEU A 55 0.09 -2.01 3.23
CA LEU A 55 1.05 -0.93 2.95
C LEU A 55 1.91 -0.61 4.17
N ARG A 56 1.33 -0.68 5.38
CA ARG A 56 2.07 -0.49 6.63
C ARG A 56 3.10 -1.59 6.83
N ILE A 57 2.71 -2.85 6.67
CA ILE A 57 3.61 -4.01 6.80
C ILE A 57 4.73 -3.92 5.75
N PHE A 58 4.42 -3.56 4.51
CA PHE A 58 5.42 -3.36 3.46
C PHE A 58 6.49 -2.34 3.85
N VAL A 59 6.09 -1.17 4.39
CA VAL A 59 7.05 -0.14 4.83
C VAL A 59 7.85 -0.59 6.06
N LEU A 60 7.20 -1.27 7.01
CA LEU A 60 7.88 -1.80 8.20
C LEU A 60 8.90 -2.89 7.84
N GLU A 61 8.55 -3.79 6.92
CA GLU A 61 9.46 -4.82 6.41
C GLU A 61 10.66 -4.21 5.68
N ALA A 62 10.42 -3.19 4.84
CA ALA A 62 11.50 -2.47 4.18
C ALA A 62 12.48 -1.84 5.20
N ALA A 63 11.94 -1.19 6.23
CA ALA A 63 12.74 -0.57 7.28
C ALA A 63 13.50 -1.61 8.12
N ALA A 64 12.82 -2.67 8.55
CA ALA A 64 13.42 -3.72 9.38
C ALA A 64 14.57 -4.43 8.64
N ARG A 65 14.36 -4.80 7.37
CA ARG A 65 15.40 -5.41 6.55
C ARG A 65 16.56 -4.45 6.28
N GLY A 66 16.27 -3.17 6.03
CA GLY A 66 17.30 -2.14 5.89
C GLY A 66 18.16 -2.00 7.15
N VAL A 67 17.54 -2.03 8.34
CA VAL A 67 18.26 -2.03 9.63
C VAL A 67 19.12 -3.28 9.78
N CYS A 68 18.57 -4.48 9.52
CA CYS A 68 19.36 -5.71 9.57
C CYS A 68 20.55 -5.69 8.61
N GLN A 69 20.38 -5.11 7.41
CA GLN A 69 21.46 -4.99 6.42
C GLN A 69 22.55 -3.99 6.86
N ALA A 70 22.17 -2.85 7.44
CA ALA A 70 23.13 -1.89 8.00
C ALA A 70 23.92 -2.49 9.17
N GLN A 71 23.25 -3.23 10.07
CA GLN A 71 23.89 -3.93 11.17
C GLN A 71 24.87 -5.00 10.69
N ALA A 72 24.53 -5.74 9.61
CA ALA A 72 25.43 -6.72 9.01
C ALA A 72 26.68 -6.07 8.36
N GLU A 73 26.64 -4.76 8.10
CA GLU A 73 27.75 -3.97 7.56
C GLU A 73 28.44 -3.10 8.61
N ASP A 74 28.12 -3.30 9.91
CA ASP A 74 28.63 -2.53 11.05
C ASP A 74 28.36 -1.01 10.92
N LEU A 75 27.18 -0.64 10.39
CA LEU A 75 26.72 0.74 10.26
C LEU A 75 25.59 1.07 11.24
N ASP A 76 25.63 2.28 11.81
CA ASP A 76 24.62 2.76 12.76
C ASP A 76 23.39 3.41 12.10
N VAL A 77 23.46 3.68 10.79
CA VAL A 77 22.40 4.34 10.02
C VAL A 77 22.14 3.56 8.73
N VAL A 78 20.86 3.41 8.39
CA VAL A 78 20.44 2.81 7.12
C VAL A 78 20.54 3.87 6.02
N ASP A 79 21.49 3.70 5.12
CA ASP A 79 21.58 4.47 3.88
C ASP A 79 20.86 3.75 2.73
N VAL A 80 20.78 4.43 1.58
CA VAL A 80 20.13 3.90 0.37
C VAL A 80 20.80 2.59 -0.08
N ASP A 81 22.12 2.48 0.06
CA ASP A 81 22.89 1.29 -0.36
C ASP A 81 22.41 0.01 0.33
N GLN A 82 22.05 0.07 1.61
CA GLN A 82 21.56 -1.08 2.37
C GLN A 82 20.12 -1.43 1.96
N LEU A 83 19.29 -0.41 1.71
CA LEU A 83 17.93 -0.64 1.25
C LEU A 83 17.91 -1.29 -0.14
N GLU A 84 18.78 -0.86 -1.05
CA GLU A 84 18.91 -1.43 -2.40
C GLU A 84 19.30 -2.92 -2.37
N LYS A 85 20.10 -3.35 -1.39
CA LYS A 85 20.48 -4.76 -1.23
C LYS A 85 19.31 -5.65 -0.81
N VAL A 86 18.40 -5.14 0.02
CA VAL A 86 17.24 -5.92 0.50
C VAL A 86 16.02 -5.80 -0.40
N LEU A 87 15.97 -4.80 -1.28
CA LEU A 87 14.84 -4.50 -2.16
C LEU A 87 14.44 -5.67 -3.08
N PRO A 88 15.36 -6.43 -3.71
CA PRO A 88 14.97 -7.52 -4.59
C PRO A 88 14.15 -8.59 -3.87
N GLN A 89 14.58 -9.02 -2.68
CA GLN A 89 13.84 -10.01 -1.91
C GLN A 89 12.55 -9.44 -1.32
N LEU A 90 12.57 -8.18 -0.86
CA LEU A 90 11.36 -7.50 -0.39
C LEU A 90 10.27 -7.49 -1.46
N LEU A 91 10.60 -7.23 -2.72
CA LEU A 91 9.66 -7.22 -3.83
C LEU A 91 9.22 -8.61 -4.30
N LEU A 92 9.94 -9.68 -3.94
CA LEU A 92 9.54 -11.06 -4.22
C LEU A 92 8.57 -11.61 -3.18
N ASP A 93 8.60 -11.07 -1.96
CA ASP A 93 7.75 -11.51 -0.85
C ASP A 93 6.33 -10.92 -0.93
N PHE A 94 6.09 -9.91 -1.78
CA PHE A 94 4.81 -9.21 -1.98
C PHE A 94 4.36 -9.27 -3.44
#